data_AF-A0A2E2QX18-F1
#
_entry.id   AF-A0A2E2QX18-F1
#
_cell.length_a   1.000
_cell.length_b   1.000
_cell.length_c   1.000
_cell.angle_alpha   90.00
_cell.angle_beta   90.00
_cell.angle_gamma   90.00
#
_symmetry.space_group_name_H-M   'P 1'
#
loop_
_entity.id
_entity.type
_entity.pdbx_description
1 polymer ?
#
loop_
_entity_poly.entity_id
_entity_poly.type
_entity_poly.pdbx_seq_one_letter_code
_entity_poly.pdbx_strand_id
1 'polypeptide(L)'
;ELSDDDISRIWMSSQNESLGNYVKLNGDYKYFWAYIPHFIHSPFYVYAYAFGDCLVNSLYSKFEENIPNFNAKYIKLLESGGTKHYQQILKEFDLDPKQKDFWQMGMNLIQNLIDELEQLG
;
A
#
# COMPACT_ATOMS: atom_id res chain seq x y z
N GLU A 1 12.65 20.10 -20.12
CA GLU A 1 13.18 19.57 -18.84
C GLU A 1 12.46 20.29 -17.71
N LEU A 2 12.22 19.64 -16.56
CA LEU A 2 11.56 20.28 -15.41
C LEU A 2 12.61 20.99 -14.55
N SER A 3 12.28 22.18 -14.05
CA SER A 3 13.12 22.86 -13.05
C SER A 3 12.99 22.20 -11.67
N ASP A 4 13.93 22.47 -10.77
CA ASP A 4 13.85 22.10 -9.37
C ASP A 4 12.63 22.72 -8.67
N ASP A 5 12.27 23.95 -9.03
CA ASP A 5 11.03 24.59 -8.57
C ASP A 5 9.77 23.85 -9.06
N ASP A 6 9.75 23.37 -10.30
CA ASP A 6 8.63 22.58 -10.82
C ASP A 6 8.47 21.24 -10.08
N ILE A 7 9.57 20.53 -9.85
CA ILE A 7 9.54 19.26 -9.12
C ILE A 7 9.10 19.50 -7.67
N SER A 8 9.65 20.54 -7.03
CA SER A 8 9.28 20.93 -5.66
C SER A 8 7.80 21.27 -5.55
N ARG A 9 7.22 21.94 -6.55
CA ARG A 9 5.79 22.24 -6.62
C ARG A 9 4.93 20.98 -6.76
N ILE A 10 5.32 20.05 -7.65
CA ILE A 10 4.61 18.77 -7.82
C ILE A 10 4.68 17.94 -6.53
N TRP A 11 5.85 17.85 -5.92
CA TRP A 11 6.07 17.20 -4.64
C TRP A 11 5.14 17.76 -3.56
N MET A 12 5.17 19.07 -3.34
CA MET A 12 4.32 19.72 -2.33
C MET A 12 2.83 19.50 -2.59
N SER A 13 2.40 19.52 -3.86
CA SER A 13 1.00 19.23 -4.22
C SER A 13 0.59 17.82 -3.81
N SER A 14 1.41 16.82 -4.16
CA SER A 14 1.14 15.41 -3.83
C SER A 14 1.16 15.14 -2.33
N GLN A 15 2.08 15.78 -1.59
CA GLN A 15 2.17 15.60 -0.14
C GLN A 15 0.98 16.23 0.60
N ASN A 16 0.51 17.42 0.16
CA ASN A 16 -0.68 18.04 0.73
C ASN A 16 -1.95 17.21 0.47
N GLU A 17 -2.09 16.63 -0.72
CA GLU A 17 -3.22 15.76 -1.05
C GLU A 17 -3.24 14.49 -0.19
N SER A 18 -2.06 13.88 0.01
CA SER A 18 -1.92 12.63 0.77
C SER A 18 -2.09 12.82 2.28
N LEU A 19 -1.43 13.82 2.86
CA LEU A 19 -1.38 14.03 4.31
C LEU A 19 -2.56 14.85 4.84
N GLY A 20 -3.26 15.56 3.95
CA GLY A 20 -4.39 16.41 4.30
C GLY A 20 -4.03 17.57 5.22
N ASN A 21 -5.06 18.21 5.79
CA ASN A 21 -4.91 19.45 6.56
C ASN A 21 -4.39 19.23 8.01
N TYR A 22 -4.20 17.98 8.43
CA TYR A 22 -3.78 17.65 9.78
C TYR A 22 -2.26 17.70 9.96
N VAL A 23 -1.50 17.66 8.86
CA VAL A 23 -0.03 17.75 8.87
C VAL A 23 0.39 19.11 8.31
N LYS A 24 1.14 19.89 9.12
CA LYS A 24 1.73 21.15 8.66
C LYS A 24 3.05 20.87 7.97
N LEU A 25 3.11 21.13 6.66
CA LEU A 25 4.35 21.01 5.88
C LEU A 25 5.11 22.34 5.89
N ASN A 26 6.37 22.28 6.32
CA ASN A 26 7.23 23.46 6.42
C ASN A 26 7.81 23.83 5.04
N GLY A 27 8.26 25.07 4.87
CA GLY A 27 8.81 25.56 3.59
C GLY A 27 9.98 24.72 3.05
N ASP A 28 10.84 24.20 3.93
CA ASP A 28 11.99 23.36 3.54
C ASP A 28 11.58 21.97 3.05
N TYR A 29 10.37 21.51 3.38
CA TYR A 29 9.85 20.21 2.96
C TYR A 29 9.74 20.09 1.44
N LYS A 30 9.71 21.22 0.71
CA LYS A 30 9.66 21.26 -0.76
C LYS A 30 10.86 20.59 -1.43
N TYR A 31 12.00 20.46 -0.74
CA TYR A 31 13.21 19.84 -1.27
C TYR A 31 13.36 18.36 -0.91
N PHE A 32 12.47 17.80 -0.10
CA PHE A 32 12.63 16.44 0.43
C PHE A 32 12.62 15.36 -0.67
N TRP A 33 11.98 15.63 -1.81
CA TRP A 33 12.03 14.72 -2.96
C TRP A 33 13.46 14.41 -3.41
N ALA A 34 14.40 15.36 -3.26
CA ALA A 34 15.79 15.18 -3.69
C ALA A 34 16.57 14.22 -2.79
N TYR A 35 16.14 14.05 -1.54
CA TYR A 35 16.72 13.09 -0.60
C TYR A 35 16.24 11.64 -0.85
N ILE A 36 15.17 11.43 -1.61
CA ILE A 36 14.57 10.12 -1.81
C ILE A 36 15.30 9.38 -2.95
N PRO A 37 16.18 8.40 -2.64
CA PRO A 37 17.01 7.74 -3.66
C PRO A 37 16.17 6.99 -4.70
N HIS A 38 15.00 6.51 -4.32
CA HIS A 38 14.12 5.74 -5.19
C HIS A 38 13.59 6.54 -6.39
N PHE A 39 13.56 7.87 -6.34
CA PHE A 39 13.18 8.68 -7.51
C PHE A 39 14.25 8.67 -8.61
N ILE A 40 15.51 8.43 -8.24
CA ILE A 40 16.65 8.52 -9.14
C ILE A 40 17.15 7.13 -9.51
N HIS A 41 17.37 6.28 -8.51
CA HIS A 41 18.06 5.00 -8.67
C HIS A 41 17.10 3.84 -8.95
N SER A 42 15.81 3.97 -8.61
CA SER A 42 14.83 2.88 -8.74
C SER A 42 13.42 3.43 -9.00
N PRO A 43 13.22 4.14 -10.12
CA PRO A 43 11.94 4.77 -10.41
C PRO A 43 10.82 3.72 -10.43
N PHE A 44 9.65 4.09 -9.91
CA PHE A 44 8.49 3.20 -9.74
C PHE A 44 8.71 1.99 -8.83
N TYR A 45 9.75 1.97 -7.99
CA TYR A 45 9.92 0.86 -7.04
C TYR A 45 8.95 0.96 -5.85
N VAL A 46 8.77 2.17 -5.30
CA VAL A 46 8.10 2.34 -4.00
C VAL A 46 6.61 2.03 -3.99
N TYR A 47 5.93 2.03 -5.16
CA TYR A 47 4.52 1.62 -5.20
C TYR A 47 4.35 0.15 -4.77
N ALA A 48 5.38 -0.68 -4.99
CA ALA A 48 5.34 -2.09 -4.61
C ALA A 48 5.18 -2.28 -3.10
N TYR A 49 5.63 -1.32 -2.27
CA TYR A 49 5.39 -1.35 -0.82
C TYR A 49 3.92 -1.13 -0.49
N ALA A 50 3.29 -0.08 -1.04
CA ALA A 50 1.87 0.18 -0.81
C ALA A 50 0.99 -0.95 -1.36
N PHE A 51 1.34 -1.47 -2.55
CA PHE A 51 0.70 -2.64 -3.13
C PHE A 51 0.84 -3.87 -2.21
N GLY A 52 2.05 -4.16 -1.74
CA GLY A 52 2.35 -5.30 -0.89
C GLY A 52 1.63 -5.23 0.46
N ASP A 53 1.57 -4.04 1.07
CA ASP A 53 0.89 -3.81 2.34
C ASP A 53 -0.61 -4.08 2.23
N CYS A 54 -1.27 -3.46 1.24
CA CYS A 54 -2.69 -3.71 0.99
C CYS A 54 -2.98 -5.17 0.61
N LEU A 55 -2.08 -5.82 -0.13
CA LEU A 55 -2.19 -7.23 -0.50
C LEU A 55 -2.16 -8.13 0.74
N VAL A 56 -1.22 -7.89 1.66
CA VAL A 56 -1.08 -8.67 2.90
C VAL A 56 -2.27 -8.42 3.82
N ASN A 57 -2.73 -7.17 3.97
CA ASN A 57 -3.93 -6.86 4.77
C ASN A 57 -5.18 -7.57 4.23
N SER A 58 -5.28 -7.68 2.90
CA SER A 58 -6.37 -8.40 2.24
C SER A 58 -6.30 -9.92 2.48
N LEU A 59 -5.10 -10.50 2.44
CA LEU A 59 -4.89 -11.91 2.80
C LEU A 59 -5.21 -12.17 4.28
N TYR A 60 -4.85 -11.24 5.16
CA TYR A 60 -5.17 -11.31 6.58
C TYR A 60 -6.67 -11.25 6.84
N SER A 61 -7.40 -10.37 6.14
CA SER A 61 -8.86 -10.31 6.24
C SER A 61 -9.50 -11.65 5.86
N LYS A 62 -8.98 -12.34 4.84
CA LYS A 62 -9.44 -13.71 4.48
C LYS A 62 -9.11 -14.76 5.54
N PHE A 63 -8.00 -14.60 6.24
CA PHE A 63 -7.67 -15.43 7.39
C PHE A 63 -8.70 -15.24 8.52
N GLU A 64 -9.06 -13.99 8.84
CA GLU A 64 -10.08 -13.67 9.85
C GLU A 64 -11.48 -14.16 9.48
N GLU A 65 -11.83 -14.16 8.18
CA GLU A 65 -13.05 -14.77 7.64
C GLU A 65 -13.08 -16.31 7.73
N ASN A 66 -12.01 -16.94 8.23
CA ASN A 66 -11.88 -18.39 8.38
C ASN A 66 -12.10 -19.17 7.07
N ILE A 67 -11.57 -18.68 5.95
CA ILE A 67 -11.74 -19.38 4.67
C ILE A 67 -11.16 -20.81 4.73
N PRO A 68 -11.79 -21.80 4.06
CA PRO A 68 -11.30 -23.17 4.10
C PRO A 68 -9.86 -23.31 3.58
N ASN A 69 -9.06 -24.07 4.33
CA ASN A 69 -7.68 -24.43 3.99
C ASN A 69 -6.73 -23.23 3.79
N PHE A 70 -6.98 -22.09 4.46
CA PHE A 70 -6.14 -20.89 4.34
C PHE A 70 -4.64 -21.19 4.46
N ASN A 71 -4.21 -21.90 5.50
CA ASN A 71 -2.79 -22.20 5.75
C ASN A 71 -2.16 -22.97 4.58
N ALA A 72 -2.86 -23.97 4.03
CA ALA A 72 -2.36 -24.75 2.91
C ALA A 72 -2.25 -23.90 1.63
N LYS A 73 -3.25 -23.05 1.37
CA LYS A 73 -3.22 -22.09 0.25
C LYS A 73 -2.07 -21.08 0.41
N TYR A 74 -1.83 -20.59 1.64
CA TYR A 74 -0.77 -19.62 1.94
C TYR A 74 0.63 -20.22 1.77
N ILE A 75 0.86 -21.45 2.23
CA ILE A 75 2.13 -22.14 2.01
C ILE A 75 2.38 -22.34 0.50
N LYS A 76 1.36 -22.77 -0.25
CA LYS A 76 1.45 -22.91 -1.71
C LYS A 76 1.76 -21.59 -2.43
N LEU A 77 1.22 -20.46 -1.95
CA LEU A 77 1.58 -19.13 -2.42
C LEU A 77 3.07 -18.87 -2.21
N LEU A 78 3.59 -19.10 -1.01
CA LEU A 78 5.02 -18.91 -0.71
C LEU A 78 5.92 -19.81 -1.54
N GLU A 79 5.57 -21.09 -1.69
CA GLU A 79 6.29 -22.07 -2.49
C GLU A 79 6.37 -21.68 -3.98
N SER A 80 5.39 -20.94 -4.49
CA SER A 80 5.38 -20.52 -5.89
C SER A 80 6.44 -19.46 -6.23
N GLY A 81 6.98 -18.74 -5.23
CA GLY A 81 7.95 -17.66 -5.43
C GLY A 81 7.52 -16.70 -6.55
N GLY A 82 8.41 -16.47 -7.52
CA GLY A 82 8.14 -15.65 -8.71
C GLY A 82 7.67 -16.42 -9.95
N THR A 83 7.39 -17.72 -9.85
CA THR A 83 7.09 -18.57 -11.02
C THR A 83 5.67 -18.40 -11.57
N LYS A 84 4.78 -17.81 -10.78
CA LYS A 84 3.39 -17.53 -11.16
C LYS A 84 3.11 -16.05 -11.00
N HIS A 85 2.21 -15.53 -11.84
CA HIS A 85 1.74 -14.17 -11.71
C HIS A 85 0.83 -14.04 -10.48
N TYR A 86 1.00 -12.99 -9.67
CA TYR A 86 0.26 -12.79 -8.42
C TYR A 86 -1.26 -12.93 -8.58
N GLN A 87 -1.83 -12.39 -9.67
CA GLN A 87 -3.27 -12.50 -9.98
C GLN A 87 -3.77 -13.95 -10.06
N GLN A 88 -2.94 -14.89 -10.52
CA GLN A 88 -3.35 -16.29 -10.61
C GLN A 88 -3.44 -16.95 -9.23
N ILE A 89 -2.52 -16.60 -8.34
CA ILE A 89 -2.45 -17.20 -7.00
C ILE A 89 -3.54 -16.60 -6.09
N LEU A 90 -3.80 -15.30 -6.21
CA LEU A 90 -4.82 -14.61 -5.41
C LEU A 90 -6.24 -15.14 -5.64
N LYS A 91 -6.53 -15.69 -6.83
CA LYS A 91 -7.80 -16.38 -7.08
C LYS A 91 -8.05 -17.56 -6.15
N GLU A 92 -7.01 -18.20 -5.62
CA GLU A 92 -7.19 -19.29 -4.65
C GLU A 92 -7.77 -18.79 -3.30
N PHE A 93 -7.68 -17.48 -3.04
CA PHE A 93 -8.21 -16.80 -1.85
C PHE A 93 -9.49 -16.00 -2.15
N ASP A 94 -10.07 -16.16 -3.34
CA ASP A 94 -11.20 -15.36 -3.82
C ASP A 94 -10.88 -13.85 -3.87
N LEU A 95 -9.62 -13.52 -4.19
CA LEU A 95 -9.11 -12.16 -4.28
C LEU A 95 -8.79 -11.77 -5.73
N ASP A 96 -9.22 -10.57 -6.14
CA ASP A 96 -8.91 -9.99 -7.45
C ASP A 96 -8.42 -8.54 -7.29
N PRO A 97 -7.13 -8.25 -7.52
CA PRO A 97 -6.55 -6.91 -7.39
C PRO A 97 -7.05 -5.91 -8.45
N LYS A 98 -7.85 -6.35 -9.43
CA LYS A 98 -8.56 -5.44 -10.36
C LYS A 98 -9.87 -4.89 -9.78
N GLN A 99 -10.38 -5.49 -8.71
CA GLN A 99 -11.61 -5.05 -8.07
C GLN A 99 -11.32 -4.01 -6.99
N LYS A 100 -12.12 -2.94 -6.93
CA LYS A 100 -11.95 -1.90 -5.91
C LYS A 100 -12.16 -2.46 -4.50
N ASP A 101 -13.13 -3.37 -4.34
CA ASP A 101 -13.50 -3.96 -3.05
C ASP A 101 -12.34 -4.73 -2.41
N PHE A 102 -11.46 -5.32 -3.24
CA PHE A 102 -10.23 -5.95 -2.77
C PHE A 102 -9.34 -4.95 -2.02
N TRP A 103 -9.09 -3.78 -2.59
CA TRP A 103 -8.28 -2.74 -1.95
C TRP A 103 -8.98 -2.13 -0.74
N GLN A 104 -10.31 -1.97 -0.83
CA GLN A 104 -11.10 -1.45 0.30
C GLN A 104 -11.01 -2.37 1.52
N MET A 105 -11.02 -3.70 1.31
CA MET A 105 -10.88 -4.67 2.39
C MET A 105 -9.55 -4.49 3.16
N GLY A 106 -8.42 -4.36 2.44
CA GLY A 106 -7.12 -4.10 3.07
C GLY A 106 -7.07 -2.78 3.84
N MET A 107 -7.75 -1.74 3.36
CA MET A 107 -7.85 -0.45 4.04
C MET A 107 -8.76 -0.49 5.28
N ASN A 108 -9.83 -1.29 5.25
CA ASN A 108 -10.76 -1.44 6.38
C ASN A 108 -10.06 -2.02 7.61
N LEU A 109 -9.07 -2.91 7.43
CA LEU A 109 -8.28 -3.42 8.55
C LEU A 109 -7.59 -2.28 9.31
N ILE A 110 -6.98 -1.34 8.58
CA ILE A 110 -6.32 -0.17 9.18
C ILE A 110 -7.35 0.72 9.88
N GLN A 111 -8.52 0.95 9.26
CA GLN A 111 -9.59 1.73 9.87
C GLN A 111 -10.05 1.10 11.19
N ASN A 112 -10.28 -0.21 11.23
CA ASN A 112 -10.71 -0.90 12.45
C ASN A 112 -9.68 -0.77 13.58
N LEU A 113 -8.38 -0.87 13.26
CA LEU A 113 -7.32 -0.66 14.26
C LEU A 113 -7.31 0.76 14.83
N ILE A 114 -7.63 1.76 14.00
CA ILE A 114 -7.79 3.16 14.45
C ILE A 114 -9.01 3.27 15.36
N ASP A 115 -10.16 2.71 14.97
CA ASP A 115 -11.40 2.75 15.76
C ASP A 115 -11.25 2.05 17.12
N GLU A 116 -10.53 0.91 17.16
CA GLU A 116 -10.19 0.22 18.41
C GLU A 116 -9.30 1.09 19.31
N LEU A 117 -8.31 1.75 18.74
CA LEU A 117 -7.42 2.65 19.48
C LEU A 117 -8.18 3.83 20.10
N GLU A 118 -9.14 4.40 19.36
CA GLU A 118 -9.97 5.51 19.83
C GLU A 118 -10.86 5.11 21.02
N GLN A 119 -11.30 3.85 21.11
CA GLN A 119 -12.12 3.35 22.22
C GLN A 119 -11.33 3.10 23.52
N LEU A 120 -9.99 3.06 23.44
CA LEU A 120 -9.13 2.90 24.61
C LEU A 120 -8.85 4.22 25.35
N GLY A 121 -9.20 5.36 24.75
CA GLY A 121 -9.08 6.71 25.34
C GLY A 121 -10.35 7.19 26.01
#